data_AF-A0A2P4EWX3-F1
#
_entry.id   AF-A0A2P4EWX3-F1
#
_cell.length_a   1.000
_cell.length_b   1.000
_cell.length_c   1.000
_cell.angle_alpha   90.00
_cell.angle_beta   90.00
_cell.angle_gamma   90.00
#
_symmetry.space_group_name_H-M   'P 1'
#
loop_
_entity.id
_entity.type
_entity.pdbx_description
1 polymer ?
#
loop_
_entity_poly.entity_id
_entity_poly.type
_entity_poly.pdbx_seq_one_letter_code
_entity_poly.pdbx_strand_id
1 'polypeptide(L)'
;MNDKTRDLIVQKSAYGFMGCVFLLLAVSIIYGKGMGRMVLFAIVPMYSLYYVVMYNLVCRGYDSEVKRISAFGTIGRGKFFGVIYYLSLFIVSVFLFLALDVFYSLL
;
A
#
# COMPACT_ATOMS: atom_id res chain seq x y z
N MET A 1 0.30 14.08 -17.99
CA MET A 1 0.22 12.59 -17.96
C MET A 1 -1.24 12.22 -18.13
N ASN A 2 -1.58 11.45 -19.17
CA ASN A 2 -2.97 11.10 -19.48
C ASN A 2 -3.52 10.08 -18.47
N ASP A 3 -4.84 10.06 -18.27
CA ASP A 3 -5.56 9.19 -17.34
C ASP A 3 -5.29 7.70 -17.58
N LYS A 4 -5.13 7.26 -18.83
CA LYS A 4 -4.75 5.87 -19.14
C LYS A 4 -3.37 5.50 -18.60
N THR A 5 -2.42 6.43 -18.63
CA THR A 5 -1.08 6.22 -18.07
C THR A 5 -1.13 6.18 -16.54
N ARG A 6 -1.96 7.03 -15.92
CA ARG A 6 -2.23 7.01 -14.47
C ARG A 6 -2.80 5.66 -14.04
N ASP A 7 -3.81 5.17 -14.76
CA ASP A 7 -4.44 3.87 -14.50
C ASP A 7 -3.41 2.71 -14.55
N LEU A 8 -2.51 2.71 -15.56
CA LEU A 8 -1.45 1.72 -15.67
C LEU A 8 -0.43 1.78 -14.52
N ILE A 9 -0.09 2.98 -14.04
CA ILE A 9 0.84 3.14 -12.91
C ILE A 9 0.20 2.58 -11.63
N VAL A 10 -1.04 2.99 -11.33
CA VAL A 10 -1.79 2.49 -10.16
C VAL A 10 -1.90 0.97 -10.19
N GLN A 11 -2.18 0.40 -11.36
CA GLN A 11 -2.28 -1.04 -11.57
C GLN A 11 -0.92 -1.73 -11.34
N LYS A 12 0.16 -1.26 -11.97
CA LYS A 12 1.49 -1.87 -11.82
C LYS A 12 1.97 -1.84 -10.36
N SER A 13 1.78 -0.71 -9.68
CA SER A 13 2.18 -0.59 -8.27
C SER A 13 1.32 -1.47 -7.35
N ALA A 14 0.04 -1.68 -7.66
CA ALA A 14 -0.80 -2.60 -6.92
C ALA A 14 -0.35 -4.06 -7.08
N TYR A 15 0.02 -4.46 -8.30
CA TYR A 15 0.63 -5.76 -8.54
C TYR A 15 1.99 -5.89 -7.84
N GLY A 16 2.76 -4.79 -7.78
CA GLY A 16 3.99 -4.75 -7.01
C GLY A 16 3.77 -4.98 -5.52
N PHE A 17 2.74 -4.36 -4.92
CA PHE A 17 2.35 -4.59 -3.52
C PHE A 17 1.97 -6.05 -3.29
N MET A 18 1.14 -6.64 -4.16
CA MET A 18 0.82 -8.07 -4.08
C MET A 18 2.05 -8.96 -4.25
N GLY A 19 2.96 -8.60 -5.15
CA GLY A 19 4.23 -9.28 -5.34
C GLY A 19 5.06 -9.29 -4.06
N CYS A 20 5.13 -8.17 -3.33
CA CYS A 20 5.77 -8.10 -2.03
C CYS A 20 5.12 -9.03 -1.00
N VAL A 21 3.78 -9.05 -0.94
CA VAL A 21 3.04 -9.96 -0.04
C VAL A 21 3.27 -11.42 -0.40
N PHE A 22 3.35 -11.76 -1.69
CA PHE A 22 3.60 -13.14 -2.13
C PHE A 22 5.05 -13.58 -1.88
N LEU A 23 6.01 -12.70 -2.20
CA LEU A 23 7.43 -12.95 -1.95
C LEU A 23 7.68 -13.18 -0.46
N LEU A 24 6.94 -12.47 0.38
CA LEU A 24 6.96 -12.69 1.81
C LEU A 24 6.46 -14.08 2.22
N LEU A 25 5.34 -14.55 1.67
CA LEU A 25 4.83 -15.90 1.93
C LEU A 25 5.89 -16.94 1.50
N ALA A 26 6.50 -16.74 0.33
CA ALA A 26 7.57 -17.62 -0.15
C ALA A 26 8.80 -17.63 0.79
N VAL A 27 9.28 -16.46 1.22
CA VAL A 27 10.41 -16.35 2.15
C VAL A 27 10.10 -16.99 3.50
N SER A 28 8.87 -16.81 4.01
CA SER A 28 8.45 -17.43 5.27
C SER A 28 8.38 -18.95 5.19
N ILE A 29 8.05 -19.52 4.02
CA ILE A 29 8.03 -20.97 3.79
C ILE A 29 9.45 -21.52 3.68
N ILE A 30 10.34 -20.82 2.95
CA ILE A 30 11.70 -21.30 2.64
C ILE A 30 12.67 -21.14 3.82
N TYR A 31 12.71 -19.95 4.42
CA TYR A 31 13.72 -19.58 5.43
C TYR A 31 13.19 -19.64 6.88
N GLY A 32 11.95 -20.09 7.05
CA GLY A 32 11.29 -20.21 8.35
C GLY A 32 10.75 -18.89 8.91
N LYS A 33 10.05 -19.00 10.05
CA LYS A 33 9.24 -17.92 10.64
C LYS A 33 10.05 -16.69 11.07
N GLY A 34 11.32 -16.83 11.43
CA GLY A 34 12.15 -15.73 11.92
C GLY A 34 12.52 -14.74 10.82
N MET A 35 13.17 -15.23 9.76
CA MET A 35 13.57 -14.42 8.60
C MET A 35 12.35 -13.87 7.85
N GLY A 36 11.30 -14.68 7.67
CA GLY A 36 10.05 -14.24 7.05
C GLY A 36 9.41 -13.06 7.78
N ARG A 37 9.41 -13.06 9.12
CA ARG A 37 8.90 -11.94 9.93
C ARG A 37 9.75 -10.69 9.78
N MET A 38 11.07 -10.82 9.80
CA MET A 38 11.97 -9.66 9.70
C MET A 38 11.78 -8.91 8.38
N VAL A 39 11.66 -9.66 7.29
CA VAL A 39 11.33 -9.11 5.96
C VAL A 39 9.93 -8.49 5.94
N LEU A 40 8.97 -9.05 6.68
CA LEU A 40 7.60 -8.51 6.85
C LEU A 40 7.60 -7.14 7.48
N PHE A 41 8.30 -7.00 8.61
CA PHE A 41 8.34 -5.77 9.38
C PHE A 41 9.13 -4.65 8.68
N ALA A 42 9.99 -4.98 7.71
CA ALA A 42 10.73 -3.99 6.93
C ALA A 42 10.02 -3.62 5.62
N ILE A 43 9.72 -4.61 4.77
CA ILE A 43 9.28 -4.36 3.38
C ILE A 43 7.81 -3.93 3.33
N VAL A 44 6.94 -4.58 4.10
CA VAL A 44 5.49 -4.34 4.04
C VAL A 44 5.13 -2.90 4.43
N PRO A 45 5.62 -2.31 5.54
CA PRO A 45 5.31 -0.92 5.86
C PRO A 45 5.92 0.06 4.86
N MET A 46 7.15 -0.17 4.39
CA MET A 46 7.78 0.69 3.38
C MET A 46 6.98 0.70 2.07
N TYR A 47 6.58 -0.48 1.57
CA TYR A 47 5.82 -0.57 0.34
C TYR A 47 4.39 -0.05 0.50
N SER A 48 3.78 -0.24 1.68
CA SER A 48 2.47 0.33 2.01
C SER A 48 2.52 1.87 1.99
N LEU A 49 3.54 2.47 2.61
CA LEU A 49 3.75 3.91 2.59
C LEU A 49 3.95 4.42 1.16
N TYR A 50 4.82 3.76 0.38
CA TYR A 50 5.03 4.06 -1.02
C TYR A 50 3.71 4.02 -1.82
N TYR A 51 2.92 2.96 -1.65
CA TYR A 51 1.66 2.80 -2.37
C TYR A 51 0.66 3.90 -2.00
N VAL A 52 0.53 4.25 -0.72
CA VAL A 52 -0.35 5.33 -0.26
C VAL A 52 0.06 6.68 -0.85
N VAL A 53 1.35 7.01 -0.85
CA VAL A 53 1.86 8.28 -1.39
C VAL A 53 1.67 8.32 -2.91
N MET A 54 2.09 7.27 -3.62
CA MET A 54 1.98 7.17 -5.07
C MET A 54 0.50 7.22 -5.50
N TYR A 55 -0.38 6.46 -4.87
CA TYR A 55 -1.80 6.45 -5.18
C TYR A 55 -2.42 7.85 -5.00
N ASN A 56 -2.08 8.55 -3.91
CA ASN A 56 -2.55 9.93 -3.71
C ASN A 56 -2.06 10.88 -4.81
N LEU A 57 -0.77 10.85 -5.15
CA LEU A 57 -0.18 11.73 -6.16
C LEU A 57 -0.76 11.46 -7.56
N VAL A 58 -0.90 10.19 -7.92
CA VAL A 58 -1.37 9.79 -9.26
C VAL A 58 -2.87 10.05 -9.40
N CYS A 59 -3.67 9.70 -8.39
CA CYS A 59 -5.12 9.85 -8.44
C CYS A 59 -5.59 11.30 -8.29
N ARG A 60 -4.85 12.16 -7.57
CA ARG A 60 -5.19 13.60 -7.48
C ARG A 60 -5.09 14.35 -8.80
N GLY A 61 -4.22 13.89 -9.71
CA GLY A 61 -4.05 14.54 -11.00
C GLY A 61 -4.88 13.97 -12.15
N TYR A 62 -5.84 13.06 -11.91
CA TYR A 62 -6.77 12.66 -12.98
C TYR A 62 -7.45 13.90 -13.58
N ASP A 63 -7.50 13.97 -14.90
CA ASP A 63 -8.11 15.10 -15.62
C ASP A 63 -9.65 15.01 -15.50
N SER A 64 -10.19 13.79 -15.48
CA SER A 64 -11.61 13.55 -15.23
C SER A 64 -11.96 13.68 -13.75
N GLU A 65 -12.84 14.64 -13.43
CA GLU A 65 -13.35 14.86 -12.08
C GLU A 65 -14.07 13.63 -11.52
N VAL A 66 -14.82 12.91 -12.36
CA VAL A 66 -15.48 11.64 -11.98
C VAL A 66 -14.46 10.56 -11.62
N LYS A 67 -13.34 10.44 -12.36
CA LYS A 67 -12.26 9.51 -12.03
C LYS A 67 -11.56 9.90 -10.73
N ARG A 68 -11.30 11.19 -10.53
CA ARG A 68 -10.69 11.71 -9.30
C ARG A 68 -11.55 11.43 -8.07
N ILE A 69 -12.85 11.76 -8.14
CA ILE A 69 -13.80 11.53 -7.04
C ILE A 69 -13.99 10.03 -6.82
N SER A 70 -14.12 9.22 -7.88
CA SER A 70 -14.23 7.77 -7.71
C SER A 70 -12.98 7.15 -7.11
N ALA A 71 -11.76 7.62 -7.43
CA ALA A 71 -10.54 7.07 -6.84
C ALA A 71 -10.46 7.24 -5.30
N PHE A 72 -11.06 8.29 -4.75
CA PHE A 72 -11.05 8.57 -3.31
C PHE A 72 -12.40 8.38 -2.61
N GLY A 73 -13.49 8.27 -3.37
CA GLY A 73 -14.85 8.23 -2.87
C GLY A 73 -15.33 6.82 -2.53
N THR A 74 -16.38 6.75 -1.72
CA THR A 74 -17.04 5.51 -1.27
C THR A 74 -17.53 4.64 -2.43
N ILE A 75 -17.83 5.24 -3.58
CA ILE A 75 -18.31 4.57 -4.81
C ILE A 75 -17.16 3.87 -5.58
N GLY A 76 -15.91 4.32 -5.42
CA GLY A 76 -14.75 3.62 -5.98
C GLY A 76 -14.29 2.38 -5.22
N ARG A 77 -14.95 2.05 -4.10
CA ARG A 77 -14.72 0.82 -3.32
C ARG A 77 -14.80 -0.46 -4.18
N GLY A 78 -15.42 -0.41 -5.36
CA GLY A 78 -15.48 -1.53 -6.30
C GLY A 78 -14.19 -1.82 -7.08
N LYS A 79 -13.19 -0.91 -7.11
CA LYS A 79 -11.94 -1.18 -7.82
C LYS A 79 -10.91 -1.79 -6.87
N PHE A 80 -10.42 -2.97 -7.23
CA PHE A 80 -9.38 -3.74 -6.53
C PHE A 80 -8.20 -2.88 -6.03
N PHE A 81 -7.77 -1.90 -6.82
CA PHE A 81 -6.67 -0.99 -6.47
C PHE A 81 -6.99 -0.03 -5.31
N GLY A 82 -8.25 0.41 -5.20
CA GLY A 82 -8.71 1.20 -4.06
C GLY A 82 -8.72 0.38 -2.76
N VAL A 83 -9.07 -0.91 -2.83
CA VAL A 83 -8.99 -1.82 -1.67
C VAL A 83 -7.55 -1.95 -1.19
N ILE A 84 -6.59 -2.12 -2.10
CA ILE A 84 -5.17 -2.15 -1.77
C ILE A 84 -4.74 -0.83 -1.11
N TYR A 85 -5.22 0.31 -1.59
CA TYR A 85 -4.91 1.61 -0.99
C TYR A 85 -5.36 1.70 0.46
N TYR A 86 -6.61 1.31 0.76
CA TYR A 86 -7.11 1.29 2.14
C TYR A 86 -6.38 0.27 3.02
N LEU A 87 -6.02 -0.89 2.46
CA LEU A 87 -5.21 -1.89 3.17
C LEU A 87 -3.82 -1.34 3.50
N SER A 88 -3.15 -0.69 2.55
CA SER A 88 -1.86 -0.04 2.76
C SER A 88 -1.96 1.09 3.80
N LEU A 89 -3.03 1.89 3.76
CA LEU A 89 -3.31 2.91 4.77
C LEU A 89 -3.47 2.30 6.17
N PHE A 90 -4.24 1.21 6.28
CA PHE A 90 -4.41 0.49 7.53
C PHE A 90 -3.07 -0.03 8.08
N ILE A 91 -2.25 -0.66 7.24
CA ILE A 91 -0.92 -1.15 7.63
C ILE A 91 -0.04 -0.01 8.10
N VAL A 92 0.02 1.10 7.37
CA VAL A 92 0.80 2.28 7.77
C VAL A 92 0.34 2.79 9.13
N SER A 93 -0.97 2.93 9.36
CA SER A 93 -1.52 3.38 10.64
C SER A 93 -1.16 2.45 11.80
N VAL A 94 -1.22 1.13 11.61
CA VAL A 94 -0.83 0.15 12.62
C VAL A 94 0.66 0.28 12.96
N PHE A 95 1.53 0.39 11.95
CA PHE A 95 2.96 0.55 12.18
C PHE A 95 3.31 1.88 12.85
N LEU A 96 2.60 2.95 12.50
CA LEU A 96 2.80 4.27 13.10
C LEU A 96 2.36 4.25 14.58
N PHE A 97 1.24 3.59 14.89
CA PHE A 97 0.82 3.36 16.27
C PHE A 97 1.86 2.54 17.06
N LEU A 98 2.35 1.43 16.51
CA LEU A 98 3.38 0.62 17.14
C LEU A 98 4.69 1.40 17.37
N ALA A 99 5.10 2.22 16.42
CA ALA A 99 6.29 3.05 16.56
C ALA A 99 6.13 4.11 17.67
N LEU A 100 4.95 4.73 17.79
CA LEU A 100 4.64 5.69 18.85
C LEU A 100 4.58 5.03 20.22
N ASP A 101 3.99 3.84 20.32
CA ASP A 101 3.90 3.06 21.56
C ASP A 101 5.29 2.65 22.08
N VAL A 102 6.16 2.19 21.18
CA VAL A 102 7.56 1.88 21.51
C VAL A 102 8.31 3.14 21.95
N PHE A 103 8.12 4.27 21.25
CA PHE A 103 8.78 5.52 21.63
C PHE A 103 8.32 6.01 23.01
N TYR A 104 7.02 5.89 23.32
CA TYR A 104 6.47 6.24 24.62
C TYR A 104 6.99 5.32 25.74
N SER A 105 7.12 4.03 25.47
CA SER A 105 7.64 3.05 26.43
C SER A 105 9.14 3.19 26.73
N LEU A 106 9.89 3.87 25.86
CA LEU A 106 11.32 4.15 26.02
C LEU A 106 11.62 5.45 26.77
N LEU A 107 10.60 6.28 27.01
CA LEU A 107 10.69 7.61 27.61
C LEU A 107 10.31 7.56 29.10
#